data_AF-A0A4Q5SY21-F1
#
_entry.id   AF-A0A4Q5SY21-F1
#
_cell.length_a   1.000
_cell.length_b   1.000
_cell.length_c   1.000
_cell.angle_alpha   90.00
_cell.angle_beta   90.00
_cell.angle_gamma   90.00
#
_symmetry.space_group_name_H-M   'P 1'
#
loop_
_entity.id
_entity.type
_entity.pdbx_description
1 polymer ?
#
loop_
_entity_poly.entity_id
_entity_poly.type
_entity_poly.pdbx_seq_one_letter_code
_entity_poly.pdbx_strand_id
1 'polypeptide(L)'
;YDAEVARLREALTGDPLEVVDRLRLRMTELGDQQRYEDAAAVRDRLTASLRAVDRTQRLRQLTEVDEIVAAAPGERGWEVHVVRHGRLAAAGLLPRTVHPSAWVEALLATAEEVPAPAHAAHPAPVASVEETETLLRWLETPGVRMVRGSWHVPVAGAARHVADLPVESDVHRANRSRLTA
;
A
#
# COMPACT_ATOMS: atom_id res chain seq x y z
N TYR A 1 -0.08 -26.44 -15.07
CA TYR A 1 0.22 -25.01 -15.30
C TYR A 1 -0.69 -24.15 -14.44
N ASP A 2 -2.01 -24.37 -14.46
CA ASP A 2 -2.98 -23.60 -13.66
C ASP A 2 -2.75 -23.65 -12.14
N ALA A 3 -2.31 -24.80 -11.61
CA ALA A 3 -1.96 -24.93 -10.19
C ALA A 3 -0.75 -24.07 -9.78
N GLU A 4 0.24 -23.86 -10.67
CA GLU A 4 1.37 -22.97 -10.39
C GLU A 4 0.98 -21.50 -10.50
N VAL A 5 0.12 -21.17 -11.46
CA VAL A 5 -0.44 -19.82 -11.59
C VAL A 5 -1.33 -19.47 -10.39
N ALA A 6 -2.10 -20.44 -9.88
CA ALA A 6 -2.91 -20.28 -8.68
C ALA A 6 -2.04 -20.05 -7.44
N ARG A 7 -1.00 -20.87 -7.24
CA ARG A 7 -0.02 -20.69 -6.14
C ARG A 7 0.72 -19.36 -6.22
N LEU A 8 1.14 -18.96 -7.42
CA LEU A 8 1.76 -17.66 -7.63
C LEU A 8 0.79 -16.52 -7.31
N ARG A 9 -0.45 -16.62 -7.79
CA ARG A 9 -1.49 -15.61 -7.49
C ARG A 9 -1.73 -15.51 -6.00
N GLU A 10 -1.87 -16.64 -5.30
CA GLU A 10 -2.08 -16.69 -3.86
C GLU A 10 -0.91 -16.10 -3.07
N ALA A 11 0.34 -16.39 -3.48
CA ALA A 11 1.52 -15.76 -2.89
C ALA A 11 1.58 -14.24 -3.15
N LEU A 12 1.07 -13.75 -4.29
CA LEU A 12 1.03 -12.33 -4.64
C LEU A 12 -0.15 -11.59 -3.99
N THR A 13 -1.29 -12.24 -3.79
CA THR A 13 -2.51 -11.59 -3.27
C THR A 13 -2.80 -11.88 -1.80
N GLY A 14 -2.14 -12.88 -1.22
CA GLY A 14 -2.28 -13.31 0.16
C GLY A 14 -0.93 -13.35 0.87
N ASP A 15 -0.64 -14.46 1.53
CA ASP A 15 0.59 -14.61 2.29
C ASP A 15 1.72 -15.24 1.44
N PRO A 16 2.82 -14.51 1.16
CA PRO A 16 3.94 -15.07 0.39
C PRO A 16 4.83 -16.03 1.20
N LEU A 17 4.46 -16.42 2.44
CA LEU A 17 5.28 -17.21 3.37
C LEU A 17 5.98 -18.39 2.69
N GLU A 18 5.24 -19.22 1.95
CA GLU A 18 5.82 -20.42 1.34
C GLU A 18 6.93 -20.09 0.32
N VAL A 19 6.73 -19.03 -0.47
CA VAL A 19 7.74 -18.55 -1.43
C VAL A 19 8.94 -17.95 -0.72
N VAL A 20 8.70 -17.19 0.34
CA VAL A 20 9.74 -16.58 1.18
C VAL A 20 10.60 -17.66 1.83
N ASP A 21 9.99 -18.67 2.43
CA ASP A 21 10.69 -19.74 3.14
C ASP A 21 11.53 -20.60 2.20
N ARG A 22 11.01 -20.94 1.01
CA ARG A 22 11.81 -21.64 0.00
C ARG A 22 13.01 -20.84 -0.47
N LEU A 23 12.85 -19.53 -0.70
CA LEU A 23 13.95 -18.67 -1.14
C LEU A 23 14.97 -18.44 -0.03
N ARG A 24 14.54 -18.38 1.24
CA ARG A 24 15.42 -18.37 2.42
C ARG A 24 16.25 -19.64 2.50
N LEU A 25 15.62 -20.81 2.37
CA LEU A 25 16.34 -22.09 2.35
C LEU A 25 17.38 -22.13 1.24
N ARG A 26 17.02 -21.67 0.03
CA ARG A 26 17.94 -21.62 -1.10
C ARG A 26 19.15 -20.71 -0.86
N MET A 27 18.95 -19.57 -0.19
CA MET A 27 20.05 -18.68 0.19
C MET A 27 21.00 -19.36 1.18
N THR A 28 20.47 -20.09 2.17
CA THR A 28 21.27 -20.88 3.12
C THR A 28 22.11 -21.93 2.41
N GLU A 29 21.52 -22.73 1.51
CA GLU A 29 22.24 -23.74 0.74
C GLU A 29 23.41 -23.15 -0.09
N LEU A 30 23.19 -21.98 -0.70
CA LEU A 30 24.23 -21.28 -1.47
C LEU A 30 25.33 -20.73 -0.55
N GLY A 31 24.95 -20.24 0.63
CA GLY A 31 25.90 -19.81 1.67
C GLY A 31 26.79 -20.95 2.16
N ASP A 32 26.20 -22.12 2.41
CA ASP A 32 26.94 -23.33 2.83
C ASP A 32 27.92 -23.81 1.74
N GLN A 33 27.60 -23.55 0.47
CA GLN A 33 28.46 -23.80 -0.68
C GLN A 33 29.50 -22.69 -0.93
N GLN A 34 29.59 -21.68 -0.05
CA GLN A 34 30.44 -20.49 -0.21
C GLN A 34 30.15 -19.67 -1.49
N ARG A 35 28.93 -19.79 -2.03
CA ARG A 35 28.46 -19.08 -3.22
C ARG A 35 27.74 -17.79 -2.85
N TYR A 36 28.45 -16.89 -2.19
CA TYR A 36 27.86 -15.68 -1.59
C TYR A 36 27.22 -14.73 -2.61
N GLU A 37 27.78 -14.60 -3.81
CA GLU A 37 27.22 -13.74 -4.87
C GLU A 37 25.86 -14.25 -5.37
N ASP A 38 25.73 -15.57 -5.54
CA ASP A 38 24.46 -16.18 -5.93
C ASP A 38 23.41 -16.03 -4.82
N ALA A 39 23.83 -16.18 -3.56
CA ALA A 39 22.96 -15.93 -2.41
C ALA A 39 22.50 -14.47 -2.35
N ALA A 40 23.39 -13.50 -2.62
CA ALA A 40 23.06 -12.08 -2.68
C ALA A 40 22.06 -11.78 -3.81
N ALA A 41 22.23 -12.36 -4.99
CA ALA A 41 21.30 -12.20 -6.10
C ALA A 41 19.88 -12.72 -5.76
N VAL A 42 19.78 -13.84 -5.05
CA VAL A 42 18.49 -14.37 -4.56
C VAL A 42 17.87 -13.44 -3.53
N ARG A 43 18.65 -12.94 -2.56
CA ARG A 43 18.20 -11.98 -1.54
C ARG A 43 17.63 -10.71 -2.17
N ASP A 44 18.34 -10.14 -3.13
CA ASP A 44 17.97 -8.86 -3.74
C ASP A 44 16.69 -9.01 -4.57
N ARG A 45 16.54 -10.13 -5.31
CA ARG A 45 15.29 -10.47 -6.00
C ARG A 45 14.13 -10.66 -5.03
N LEU A 46 14.31 -11.42 -3.93
CA LEU A 46 13.28 -11.61 -2.91
C LEU A 46 12.84 -10.28 -2.28
N THR A 47 13.80 -9.43 -1.94
CA THR A 47 13.57 -8.10 -1.36
C THR A 47 12.73 -7.23 -2.32
N ALA A 48 13.10 -7.19 -3.60
CA ALA A 48 12.35 -6.44 -4.60
C ALA A 48 10.93 -6.97 -4.80
N SER A 49 10.76 -8.30 -4.85
CA SER A 49 9.45 -8.94 -4.98
C SER A 49 8.55 -8.66 -3.78
N LEU A 50 9.05 -8.79 -2.55
CA LEU A 50 8.27 -8.53 -1.34
C LEU A 50 7.77 -7.08 -1.27
N ARG A 51 8.63 -6.11 -1.63
CA ARG A 51 8.24 -4.70 -1.69
C ARG A 51 7.19 -4.41 -2.75
N ALA A 52 7.29 -5.06 -3.92
CA ALA A 52 6.29 -4.91 -4.97
C ALA A 52 4.93 -5.50 -4.52
N VAL A 53 4.94 -6.69 -3.91
CA VAL A 53 3.74 -7.33 -3.39
C VAL A 53 3.10 -6.49 -2.28
N ASP A 54 3.87 -6.02 -1.31
CA ASP A 54 3.38 -5.15 -0.23
C ASP A 54 2.71 -3.88 -0.79
N ARG A 55 3.39 -3.21 -1.73
CA ARG A 55 2.85 -2.03 -2.43
C ARG A 55 1.49 -2.33 -3.09
N THR A 56 1.40 -3.43 -3.84
CA THR A 56 0.15 -3.83 -4.51
C THR A 56 -0.95 -4.19 -3.52
N GLN A 57 -0.62 -4.89 -2.43
CA GLN A 57 -1.58 -5.27 -1.39
C GLN A 57 -2.15 -4.04 -0.68
N ARG A 58 -1.31 -3.06 -0.34
CA ARG A 58 -1.73 -1.80 0.30
C ARG A 58 -2.62 -0.95 -0.61
N LEU A 59 -2.28 -0.85 -1.90
CA LEU A 59 -3.13 -0.20 -2.89
C LEU A 59 -4.50 -0.86 -2.97
N ARG A 60 -4.51 -2.18 -3.10
CA ARG A 60 -5.74 -2.97 -3.21
C ARG A 60 -6.68 -2.74 -2.01
N GLN A 61 -6.14 -2.77 -0.80
CA GLN A 61 -6.92 -2.57 0.41
C GLN A 61 -7.65 -1.23 0.43
N LEU A 62 -7.03 -0.15 -0.06
CA LEU A 62 -7.69 1.15 -0.10
C LEU A 62 -8.72 1.23 -1.25
N THR A 63 -8.45 0.57 -2.38
CA THR A 63 -9.37 0.55 -3.53
C THR A 63 -10.63 -0.30 -3.31
N GLU A 64 -10.55 -1.29 -2.42
CA GLU A 64 -11.70 -2.14 -2.07
C GLU A 64 -12.63 -1.50 -1.04
N VAL A 65 -12.24 -0.38 -0.40
CA VAL A 65 -13.12 0.34 0.52
C VAL A 65 -14.00 1.31 -0.24
N ASP A 66 -15.32 1.18 -0.04
CA ASP A 66 -16.33 2.03 -0.67
C ASP A 66 -16.15 3.50 -0.33
N GLU A 67 -16.03 3.82 0.96
CA GLU A 67 -15.87 5.19 1.44
C GLU A 67 -15.13 5.24 2.78
N ILE A 68 -14.21 6.18 2.89
CA ILE A 68 -13.47 6.55 4.10
C ILE A 68 -13.57 8.06 4.27
N VAL A 69 -13.89 8.51 5.48
CA VAL A 69 -13.73 9.91 5.88
C VAL A 69 -12.72 9.95 6.99
N ALA A 70 -11.61 10.64 6.76
CA ALA A 70 -10.54 10.79 7.73
C ALA A 70 -10.21 12.25 7.95
N ALA A 71 -9.77 12.59 9.16
CA ALA A 71 -9.44 13.94 9.57
C ALA A 71 -8.05 14.01 10.21
N ALA A 72 -7.19 14.91 9.76
CA ALA A 72 -5.89 15.18 10.34
C ALA A 72 -5.88 16.56 11.02
N PRO A 73 -5.16 16.73 12.14
CA PRO A 73 -4.99 18.05 12.75
C PRO A 73 -4.09 18.94 11.88
N GLY A 74 -4.52 20.17 11.65
CA GLY A 74 -3.74 21.21 10.98
C GLY A 74 -3.70 22.52 11.78
N GLU A 75 -2.98 23.52 11.27
CA GLU A 75 -2.83 24.82 11.93
C GLU A 75 -4.19 25.53 12.13
N ARG A 76 -5.02 25.50 11.09
CA ARG A 76 -6.28 26.26 11.01
C ARG A 76 -7.53 25.46 11.40
N GLY A 77 -7.37 24.19 11.76
CA GLY A 77 -8.50 23.29 12.00
C GLY A 77 -8.15 21.84 11.73
N TRP A 78 -9.10 21.09 11.19
CA TRP A 78 -8.92 19.72 10.76
C TRP A 78 -8.98 19.64 9.24
N GLU A 79 -7.98 19.03 8.61
CA GLU A 79 -8.04 18.66 7.21
C GLU A 79 -8.85 17.36 7.10
N VAL A 80 -9.96 17.41 6.38
CA VAL A 80 -10.87 16.29 6.21
C VAL A 80 -10.81 15.85 4.76
N HIS A 81 -10.55 14.56 4.54
CA HIS A 81 -10.55 13.93 3.22
C HIS A 81 -11.62 12.84 3.16
N VAL A 82 -12.38 12.85 2.07
CA VAL A 82 -13.31 11.79 1.67
C VAL A 82 -12.64 11.01 0.56
N VAL A 83 -12.40 9.72 0.80
CA VAL A 83 -11.76 8.81 -0.15
C VAL A 83 -12.75 7.72 -0.53
N ARG A 84 -12.93 7.46 -1.82
CA ARG A 84 -13.80 6.40 -2.35
C ARG A 84 -13.01 5.55 -3.32
N HIS A 85 -12.95 4.24 -3.10
CA HIS A 85 -12.22 3.29 -3.96
C HIS A 85 -10.78 3.74 -4.30
N GLY A 86 -10.07 4.31 -3.32
CA GLY A 86 -8.68 4.79 -3.50
C GLY A 86 -8.53 6.12 -4.26
N ARG A 87 -9.63 6.84 -4.52
CA ARG A 87 -9.67 8.17 -5.14
C ARG A 87 -10.08 9.24 -4.14
N LEU A 88 -9.50 10.44 -4.25
CA LEU A 88 -9.96 11.57 -3.44
C LEU A 88 -11.28 12.10 -4.00
N ALA A 89 -12.38 11.88 -3.28
CA ALA A 89 -13.72 12.31 -3.69
C ALA A 89 -14.04 13.74 -3.21
N ALA A 90 -13.53 14.14 -2.04
CA ALA A 90 -13.63 15.50 -1.53
C ALA A 90 -12.52 15.82 -0.52
N ALA A 91 -12.23 17.10 -0.36
CA ALA A 91 -11.32 17.61 0.66
C ALA A 91 -11.85 18.92 1.22
N GLY A 92 -11.62 19.16 2.51
CA GLY A 92 -11.95 20.45 3.11
C GLY A 92 -11.29 20.68 4.45
N LEU A 93 -11.27 21.94 4.89
CA LEU A 93 -10.76 22.34 6.18
C LEU A 93 -11.94 22.62 7.13
N LEU A 94 -12.10 21.79 8.15
CA LEU A 94 -13.07 21.97 9.23
C LEU A 94 -12.49 22.92 10.29
N PRO A 95 -13.04 24.14 10.46
CA PRO A 95 -12.58 25.06 11.50
C PRO A 95 -12.92 24.53 12.89
N ARG A 96 -12.11 24.90 13.90
CA ARG A 96 -12.27 24.45 15.30
C ARG A 96 -13.59 24.89 15.95
N THR A 97 -14.24 25.92 15.41
CA THR A 97 -15.46 26.55 15.94
C THR A 97 -16.74 25.96 15.35
N VAL A 98 -16.65 25.10 14.33
CA VAL A 98 -17.80 24.56 13.61
C VAL A 98 -18.15 23.17 14.12
N HIS A 99 -19.45 22.87 14.21
CA HIS A 99 -19.91 21.55 14.61
C HIS A 99 -19.50 20.49 13.57
N PRO A 100 -18.72 19.44 13.96
CA PRO A 100 -18.12 18.52 12.99
C PRO A 100 -19.13 17.77 12.13
N SER A 101 -20.23 17.27 12.70
CA SER A 101 -21.15 16.40 11.95
C SER A 101 -21.81 17.10 10.77
N ALA A 102 -22.41 18.27 10.99
CA ALA A 102 -23.11 19.02 9.94
C ALA A 102 -22.17 19.46 8.82
N TRP A 103 -20.92 19.80 9.17
CA TRP A 103 -19.91 20.16 8.18
C TRP A 103 -19.45 18.95 7.35
N VAL A 104 -19.27 17.79 7.98
CA VAL A 104 -18.91 16.54 7.28
C VAL A 104 -20.02 16.10 6.34
N GLU A 105 -21.28 16.18 6.76
CA GLU A 105 -22.43 15.87 5.89
C GLU A 105 -22.49 16.82 4.69
N ALA A 106 -22.21 18.11 4.89
CA ALA A 106 -22.13 19.07 3.78
C ALA A 106 -20.97 18.75 2.81
N LEU A 107 -19.81 18.34 3.33
CA LEU A 107 -18.69 17.90 2.49
C LEU A 107 -19.07 16.66 1.67
N LEU A 108 -19.67 15.66 2.31
CA LEU A 108 -20.13 14.43 1.66
C LEU A 108 -21.16 14.70 0.56
N ALA A 109 -22.07 15.65 0.77
CA ALA A 109 -23.05 16.06 -0.24
C ALA A 109 -22.42 16.67 -1.51
N THR A 110 -21.18 17.16 -1.42
CA THR A 110 -20.40 17.69 -2.55
C THR A 110 -19.36 16.73 -3.11
N ALA A 111 -19.20 15.57 -2.47
CA ALA A 111 -18.16 14.62 -2.85
C ALA A 111 -18.45 13.99 -4.22
N GLU A 112 -17.38 13.78 -4.98
CA GLU A 112 -17.45 13.10 -6.27
C GLU A 112 -18.05 11.69 -6.08
N GLU A 113 -19.02 11.33 -6.93
CA GLU A 113 -19.46 9.94 -7.06
C GLU A 113 -18.41 9.15 -7.84
N VAL A 114 -17.84 8.15 -7.18
CA VAL A 114 -16.78 7.32 -7.73
C VAL A 114 -17.34 5.91 -7.90
N PRO A 115 -17.47 5.39 -9.13
CA PRO A 115 -18.01 4.06 -9.34
C PRO A 115 -17.08 3.00 -8.74
N ALA A 116 -17.66 1.91 -8.26
CA ALA A 116 -16.89 0.77 -7.79
C ALA A 116 -15.96 0.25 -8.92
N PRO A 117 -14.75 -0.24 -8.58
CA PRO A 117 -13.81 -0.77 -9.57
C PRO A 117 -14.49 -1.88 -10.39
N ALA A 118 -14.49 -1.73 -11.72
CA ALA A 118 -15.20 -2.64 -12.61
C ALA A 118 -14.69 -4.08 -12.53
N HIS A 119 -13.42 -4.30 -12.13
CA HIS A 119 -12.79 -5.62 -12.11
C HIS A 119 -12.04 -5.86 -10.80
N ALA A 120 -12.55 -6.75 -9.95
CA ALA A 120 -11.83 -7.27 -8.77
C ALA A 120 -10.49 -7.96 -9.12
N ALA A 121 -10.30 -8.34 -10.39
CA ALA A 121 -9.09 -8.99 -10.90
C ALA A 121 -7.98 -8.02 -11.33
N HIS A 122 -8.29 -6.73 -11.52
CA HIS A 122 -7.29 -5.71 -11.86
C HIS A 122 -7.22 -4.69 -10.73
N PRO A 123 -6.15 -4.69 -9.92
CA PRO A 123 -5.95 -3.72 -8.83
C PRO A 123 -5.55 -2.34 -9.37
N ALA A 124 -5.94 -1.99 -10.60
CA ALA A 124 -5.77 -0.63 -11.10
C ALA A 124 -6.78 0.23 -10.33
N PRO A 125 -6.33 1.24 -9.56
CA PRO A 125 -7.23 2.12 -8.84
C PRO A 125 -8.18 2.82 -9.82
N VAL A 126 -9.36 3.24 -9.34
CA VAL A 126 -10.22 4.16 -10.10
C VAL A 126 -9.50 5.50 -10.30
N ALA A 127 -8.58 5.82 -9.39
CA ALA A 127 -7.59 6.87 -9.48
C ALA A 127 -6.26 6.41 -10.10
N SER A 128 -5.32 7.33 -10.28
CA SER A 128 -3.92 6.97 -10.56
C SER A 128 -3.29 6.23 -9.37
N VAL A 129 -2.30 5.38 -9.63
CA VAL A 129 -1.56 4.69 -8.56
C VAL A 129 -0.90 5.70 -7.62
N GLU A 130 -0.30 6.75 -8.17
CA GLU A 130 0.39 7.80 -7.44
C GLU A 130 -0.55 8.57 -6.50
N GLU A 131 -1.80 8.80 -6.92
CA GLU A 131 -2.84 9.41 -6.09
C GLU A 131 -3.20 8.51 -4.90
N THR A 132 -3.51 7.23 -5.16
CA THR A 132 -3.84 6.28 -4.09
C THR A 132 -2.69 6.12 -3.09
N GLU A 133 -1.44 6.11 -3.55
CA GLU A 133 -0.28 6.11 -2.66
C GLU A 133 -0.12 7.38 -1.85
N THR A 134 -0.46 8.53 -2.44
CA THR A 134 -0.44 9.80 -1.72
C THR A 134 -1.47 9.80 -0.60
N LEU A 135 -2.66 9.29 -0.87
CA LEU A 135 -3.72 9.13 0.13
C LEU A 135 -3.31 8.14 1.22
N LEU A 136 -2.73 7.00 0.86
CA LEU A 136 -2.20 6.03 1.83
C LEU A 136 -1.15 6.65 2.75
N ARG A 137 -0.17 7.37 2.19
CA ARG A 137 0.86 8.06 2.99
C ARG A 137 0.26 9.11 3.92
N TRP A 138 -0.75 9.85 3.44
CA TRP A 138 -1.45 10.82 4.28
C TRP A 138 -2.24 10.13 5.40
N LEU A 139 -2.99 9.06 5.11
CA LEU A 139 -3.75 8.28 6.11
C LEU A 139 -2.87 7.69 7.21
N GLU A 140 -1.63 7.37 6.90
CA GLU A 140 -0.62 6.85 7.84
C GLU A 140 0.09 7.93 8.65
N THR A 141 -0.19 9.22 8.38
CA THR A 141 0.42 10.32 9.12
C THR A 141 -0.06 10.31 10.58
N PRO A 142 0.84 10.50 11.57
CA PRO A 142 0.46 10.56 12.96
C PRO A 142 -0.61 11.61 13.25
N GLY A 143 -1.67 11.21 13.95
CA GLY A 143 -2.76 12.11 14.35
C GLY A 143 -3.98 12.09 13.43
N VAL A 144 -3.93 11.40 12.29
CA VAL A 144 -5.12 11.12 11.47
C VAL A 144 -6.13 10.32 12.29
N ARG A 145 -7.40 10.72 12.19
CA ARG A 145 -8.54 10.10 12.87
C ARG A 145 -9.58 9.67 11.85
N MET A 146 -10.08 8.45 12.02
CA MET A 146 -11.19 7.96 11.22
C MET A 146 -12.50 8.58 11.72
N VAL A 147 -13.21 9.26 10.83
CA VAL A 147 -14.52 9.90 11.11
C VAL A 147 -15.65 8.97 10.68
N ARG A 148 -15.52 8.34 9.51
CA ARG A 148 -16.48 7.38 8.96
C ARG A 148 -15.76 6.30 8.16
N GLY A 149 -16.30 5.09 8.22
CA GLY A 149 -15.70 3.92 7.58
C GLY A 149 -14.57 3.34 8.40
N SER A 150 -13.90 2.35 7.83
CA SER A 150 -12.73 1.73 8.43
C SER A 150 -11.83 1.21 7.33
N TRP A 151 -10.53 1.39 7.53
CA TRP A 151 -9.51 0.80 6.68
C TRP A 151 -8.53 0.05 7.56
N HIS A 152 -8.12 -1.12 7.10
CA HIS A 152 -7.22 -2.01 7.83
C HIS A 152 -6.26 -2.67 6.86
N VAL A 153 -5.03 -2.87 7.35
CA VAL A 153 -3.99 -3.64 6.66
C VAL A 153 -3.96 -5.04 7.28
N PRO A 154 -4.18 -6.13 6.52
CA PRO A 154 -4.05 -7.48 7.02
C PRO A 154 -2.64 -7.76 7.55
N VAL A 155 -2.57 -8.29 8.77
CA VAL A 155 -1.30 -8.67 9.43
C VAL A 155 -0.58 -9.78 8.66
N ALA A 156 -1.32 -10.63 7.96
CA ALA A 156 -0.79 -11.73 7.16
C ALA A 156 -0.38 -11.34 5.73
N GLY A 157 -0.16 -10.05 5.45
CA GLY A 157 0.35 -9.57 4.16
C GLY A 157 1.88 -9.58 4.05
N ALA A 158 2.39 -9.20 2.87
CA ALA A 158 3.83 -9.08 2.63
C ALA A 158 4.52 -8.05 3.55
N ALA A 159 3.77 -7.07 4.09
CA ALA A 159 4.23 -6.05 5.04
C ALA A 159 5.09 -6.62 6.18
N ARG A 160 4.69 -7.76 6.75
CA ARG A 160 5.41 -8.38 7.88
C ARG A 160 6.83 -8.84 7.50
N HIS A 161 7.01 -9.26 6.25
CA HIS A 161 8.32 -9.68 5.75
C HIS A 161 9.15 -8.48 5.34
N VAL A 162 8.52 -7.38 4.92
CA VAL A 162 9.21 -6.12 4.58
C VAL A 162 9.82 -5.44 5.79
N ALA A 163 9.18 -5.52 6.96
CA ALA A 163 9.70 -4.95 8.21
C ALA A 163 11.09 -5.51 8.60
N ASP A 164 11.37 -6.77 8.25
CA ASP A 164 12.63 -7.44 8.52
C ASP A 164 13.69 -7.22 7.42
N LEU A 165 13.34 -6.58 6.30
CA LEU A 165 14.28 -6.33 5.21
C LEU A 165 15.17 -5.13 5.55
N PRO A 166 16.46 -5.17 5.17
CA PRO A 166 17.32 -4.00 5.28
C PRO A 166 16.72 -2.85 4.46
N VAL A 167 16.68 -1.66 5.09
CA VAL A 167 16.28 -0.42 4.41
C VAL A 167 17.23 -0.23 3.23
N GLU A 168 16.71 -0.08 2.01
CA GLU A 168 17.57 0.31 0.89
C GLU A 168 18.14 1.68 1.22
N SER A 169 19.46 1.77 1.40
CA SER A 169 20.12 3.07 1.41
C SER A 169 19.94 3.73 0.04
N ASP A 170 19.65 5.03 0.02
CA ASP A 170 19.36 5.82 -1.19
C ASP A 170 20.45 5.71 -2.29
N VAL A 171 21.63 5.20 -1.94
CA VAL A 171 22.78 4.91 -2.81
C VAL A 171 22.41 3.96 -3.97
N HIS A 172 21.57 2.94 -3.74
CA HIS A 172 21.21 1.99 -4.81
C HIS A 172 20.13 2.53 -5.78
N ARG A 173 19.30 3.48 -5.32
CA ARG A 173 18.31 4.17 -6.17
C ARG A 173 19.00 5.10 -7.17
N ALA A 174 20.06 5.79 -6.73
CA ALA A 174 20.87 6.68 -7.58
C ALA A 174 21.67 5.94 -8.66
N ASN A 175 22.01 4.66 -8.44
CA ASN A 175 22.77 3.88 -9.41
C ASN A 175 21.88 3.26 -10.51
N ARG A 176 20.62 2.93 -10.21
CA ARG A 176 19.66 2.43 -11.22
C ARG A 176 19.19 3.51 -12.20
N SER A 177 19.10 4.78 -11.79
CA SER A 177 18.74 5.89 -12.68
C SER A 177 19.85 6.28 -13.66
N ARG A 178 21.10 5.86 -13.40
CA ARG A 178 22.26 6.11 -14.29
C ARG A 178 22.47 5.03 -15.35
N LEU A 179 21.81 3.88 -15.24
CA LEU A 179 21.93 2.77 -16.19
C LEU A 179 20.81 2.75 -17.24
N THR A 180 19.85 3.68 -17.15
CA THR A 180 18.73 3.84 -18.10
C THR A 180 18.74 5.20 -18.81
N ALA A 181 19.85 5.94 -18.76
CA ALA A 181 20.08 7.21 -19.46
C ALA A 181 21.30 7.05 -20.38
#